data_AF-A0A3D1AVD7-F1
#
_entry.id   AF-A0A3D1AVD7-F1
#
_cell.length_a   1.000
_cell.length_b   1.000
_cell.length_c   1.000
_cell.angle_alpha   90.00
_cell.angle_beta   90.00
_cell.angle_gamma   90.00
#
_symmetry.space_group_name_H-M   'P 1'
#
loop_
_entity.id
_entity.type
_entity.pdbx_description
1 polymer ?
#
loop_
_entity_poly.entity_id
_entity_poly.type
_entity_poly.pdbx_seq_one_letter_code
_entity_poly.pdbx_strand_id
1 'polypeptide(L)'
;MQYFVEVVGAQRRELTIVNETPALCIIDQAAGVWSHRGSKVARLCRNDAAQFSWPMPPNVRWMDHVYTRDHNAFNSTPRAVLNVSRESMARYGFSPATRVFEAAGAGACLITDAWEGIELFLEPGREVLVANDGAEVAHLLAGLTRDRARQIGEAALRRVLAEHTYDQRAAQLERVLGCLSAPAVHAIS
;
A
#
# COMPACT_ATOMS: atom_id res chain seq x y z
N MET A 1 14.28 8.81 0.32
CA MET A 1 13.27 9.80 0.77
C MET A 1 11.88 9.24 0.44
N GLN A 2 10.82 9.61 1.16
CA GLN A 2 9.46 9.09 0.92
C GLN A 2 8.52 10.25 0.61
N TYR A 3 7.68 10.10 -0.41
CA TYR A 3 6.78 11.14 -0.91
C TYR A 3 5.34 10.65 -0.86
N PHE A 4 4.43 11.54 -0.51
CA PHE A 4 3.03 11.25 -0.28
C PHE A 4 2.17 12.11 -1.19
N VAL A 5 1.19 11.49 -1.83
CA VAL A 5 0.35 12.16 -2.81
C VAL A 5 -1.11 11.88 -2.50
N GLU A 6 -1.88 12.95 -2.27
CA GLU A 6 -3.29 12.91 -1.95
C GLU A 6 -4.10 13.14 -3.24
N VAL A 7 -5.01 12.22 -3.60
CA VAL A 7 -5.91 12.38 -4.74
C VAL A 7 -7.30 12.79 -4.24
N VAL A 8 -7.65 14.05 -4.51
CA VAL A 8 -8.92 14.66 -4.09
C VAL A 8 -9.91 14.61 -5.25
N GLY A 9 -10.93 13.77 -5.12
CA GLY A 9 -12.08 13.72 -6.04
C GLY A 9 -11.83 13.10 -7.42
N ALA A 10 -12.65 12.12 -7.78
CA ALA A 10 -12.74 11.64 -9.16
C ALA A 10 -13.64 12.60 -9.99
N GLN A 11 -13.08 13.74 -10.42
CA GLN A 11 -13.88 14.77 -11.10
C GLN A 11 -14.31 14.37 -12.51
N ARG A 12 -15.61 14.15 -12.66
CA ARG A 12 -16.32 14.33 -13.93
C ARG A 12 -16.78 15.80 -14.02
N ARG A 13 -15.91 16.67 -14.58
CA ARG A 13 -16.10 18.09 -14.96
C ARG A 13 -16.81 19.02 -13.96
N GLU A 14 -16.11 20.10 -13.60
CA GLU A 14 -16.62 21.32 -12.91
C GLU A 14 -17.22 21.09 -11.50
N LEU A 15 -16.44 21.36 -10.44
CA LEU A 15 -16.80 22.27 -9.34
C LEU A 15 -15.68 22.34 -8.26
N THR A 16 -15.73 23.38 -7.43
CA THR A 16 -14.85 23.64 -6.27
C THR A 16 -15.12 22.69 -5.09
N ILE A 17 -14.08 22.11 -4.47
CA ILE A 17 -14.08 21.32 -3.21
C ILE A 17 -12.74 21.59 -2.49
N VAL A 18 -12.57 21.97 -1.22
CA VAL A 18 -13.41 22.13 0.00
C VAL A 18 -13.64 20.87 0.87
N ASN A 19 -12.72 20.64 1.82
CA ASN A 19 -12.87 19.82 3.04
C ASN A 19 -13.62 18.47 2.94
N GLU A 20 -13.13 17.55 2.11
CA GLU A 20 -13.54 16.14 2.15
C GLU A 20 -12.36 15.20 2.46
N THR A 21 -12.64 14.03 3.04
CA THR A 21 -11.63 12.97 3.24
C THR A 21 -11.08 12.50 1.89
N PRO A 22 -9.76 12.34 1.72
CA PRO A 22 -9.20 11.91 0.44
C PRO A 22 -9.74 10.55 -0.04
N ALA A 23 -10.05 10.51 -1.34
CA ALA A 23 -10.58 9.33 -1.99
C ALA A 23 -9.52 8.23 -2.19
N LEU A 24 -8.26 8.65 -2.33
CA LEU A 24 -7.06 7.80 -2.41
C LEU A 24 -5.83 8.58 -1.90
N CYS A 25 -4.96 7.91 -1.16
CA CYS A 25 -3.56 8.30 -1.01
C CYS A 25 -2.66 7.39 -1.86
N ILE A 26 -1.62 7.93 -2.50
CA ILE A 26 -0.55 7.15 -3.12
C ILE A 26 0.70 7.21 -2.23
N ILE A 27 1.24 6.04 -1.88
CA ILE A 27 2.54 5.92 -1.21
C ILE A 27 3.50 5.17 -2.13
N ASP A 28 4.33 5.95 -2.81
CA ASP A 28 5.29 5.41 -3.78
C ASP A 28 6.55 4.85 -3.09
N GLN A 29 7.08 3.76 -3.65
CA GLN A 29 8.42 3.26 -3.36
C GLN A 29 9.38 3.46 -4.55
N ALA A 30 8.93 3.68 -5.79
CA ALA A 30 9.78 4.06 -6.93
C ALA A 30 9.07 4.78 -8.10
N ALA A 31 9.79 5.81 -8.57
CA ALA A 31 9.65 6.54 -9.83
C ALA A 31 9.68 5.72 -11.17
N GLY A 32 9.44 4.40 -11.17
CA GLY A 32 9.79 3.48 -12.26
C GLY A 32 8.64 2.78 -13.01
N VAL A 33 7.82 1.98 -12.31
CA VAL A 33 7.10 0.81 -12.88
C VAL A 33 6.20 1.12 -14.06
N TRP A 34 5.53 2.26 -13.97
CA TRP A 34 4.43 2.62 -14.84
C TRP A 34 4.87 3.42 -16.08
N SER A 35 6.18 3.66 -16.21
CA SER A 35 6.80 4.48 -17.25
C SER A 35 6.60 3.96 -18.67
N HIS A 36 6.50 2.64 -18.85
CA HIS A 36 6.51 1.98 -20.15
C HIS A 36 5.11 1.60 -20.72
N ARG A 37 4.02 1.79 -19.98
CA ARG A 37 2.65 1.42 -20.42
C ARG A 37 1.61 2.56 -20.37
N GLY A 38 2.05 3.82 -20.49
CA GLY A 38 1.14 4.94 -20.78
C GLY A 38 0.19 5.41 -19.67
N SER A 39 0.21 4.78 -18.47
CA SER A 39 -0.60 5.23 -17.33
C SER A 39 -0.21 6.65 -16.90
N LYS A 40 -1.18 7.56 -16.76
CA LYS A 40 -0.93 8.92 -16.29
C LYS A 40 -0.50 8.97 -14.81
N VAL A 41 -0.90 7.97 -14.02
CA VAL A 41 -0.51 7.82 -12.60
C VAL A 41 1.00 7.63 -12.46
N ALA A 42 1.65 7.02 -13.46
CA ALA A 42 3.10 6.82 -13.54
C ALA A 42 3.95 8.06 -13.38
N ARG A 43 3.43 9.18 -13.90
CA ARG A 43 4.24 10.37 -14.22
C ARG A 43 4.28 11.34 -13.04
N LEU A 44 3.44 11.12 -12.04
CA LEU A 44 3.32 11.88 -10.81
C LEU A 44 4.46 11.62 -9.81
N CYS A 45 4.96 10.38 -9.73
CA CYS A 45 5.90 9.98 -8.68
C CYS A 45 7.39 10.04 -9.11
N ARG A 46 7.70 10.70 -10.24
CA ARG A 46 9.09 10.83 -10.71
C ARG A 46 9.83 12.00 -10.08
N ASN A 47 10.69 11.68 -9.11
CA ASN A 47 12.02 12.28 -8.85
C ASN A 47 12.23 12.84 -7.44
N ASP A 48 13.48 12.73 -6.99
CA ASP A 48 13.94 13.12 -5.67
C ASP A 48 14.13 14.63 -5.49
N ALA A 49 13.63 15.13 -4.34
CA ALA A 49 14.22 16.14 -3.46
C ALA A 49 14.61 17.53 -3.98
N ALA A 50 14.49 17.84 -5.28
CA ALA A 50 14.86 19.14 -5.84
C ALA A 50 13.80 19.67 -6.83
N GLN A 51 13.07 20.69 -6.39
CA GLN A 51 12.23 21.62 -7.19
C GLN A 51 11.46 21.01 -8.38
N PHE A 52 10.22 20.61 -8.13
CA PHE A 52 9.30 20.20 -9.20
C PHE A 52 8.89 21.39 -10.06
N SER A 53 9.37 21.43 -11.31
CA SER A 53 8.93 22.39 -12.34
C SER A 53 7.69 21.92 -13.12
N TRP A 54 7.10 20.79 -12.72
CA TRP A 54 5.94 20.20 -13.38
C TRP A 54 4.64 20.59 -12.65
N PRO A 55 3.61 21.10 -13.36
CA PRO A 55 2.33 21.42 -12.74
C PRO A 55 1.61 20.13 -12.31
N MET A 56 1.36 20.00 -11.01
CA MET A 56 0.54 18.91 -10.47
C MET A 56 -0.87 18.96 -11.10
N PRO A 57 -1.47 17.81 -11.46
CA PRO A 57 -2.87 17.77 -11.90
C PRO A 57 -3.79 18.34 -10.80
N PRO A 58 -4.88 19.04 -11.16
CA PRO A 58 -5.70 19.79 -10.20
C PRO A 58 -6.41 18.92 -9.15
N ASN A 59 -6.57 17.63 -9.42
CA ASN A 59 -7.14 16.64 -8.50
C ASN A 59 -6.07 15.96 -7.62
N VAL A 60 -4.84 16.48 -7.60
CA VAL A 60 -3.72 15.90 -6.88
C VAL A 60 -3.00 16.95 -6.04
N ARG A 61 -2.90 16.67 -4.75
CA ARG A 61 -2.17 17.47 -3.78
C ARG A 61 -0.88 16.74 -3.38
N TRP A 62 0.23 17.46 -3.46
CA TRP A 62 1.51 17.01 -2.90
C TRP A 62 1.47 17.09 -1.37
N MET A 63 2.09 16.12 -0.71
CA MET A 63 2.44 16.23 0.69
C MET A 63 3.90 15.83 0.91
N ASP A 64 4.58 16.63 1.72
CA ASP A 64 5.96 16.40 2.11
C ASP A 64 6.11 15.16 3.00
N HIS A 65 7.35 14.90 3.44
CA HIS A 65 7.67 13.69 4.18
C HIS A 65 6.85 13.55 5.48
N VAL A 66 5.96 12.55 5.50
CA VAL A 66 5.28 12.10 6.73
C VAL A 66 6.24 11.21 7.53
N TYR A 67 6.47 11.56 8.79
CA TYR A 67 7.32 10.81 9.72
C TYR A 67 6.65 9.51 10.17
N THR A 68 7.44 8.49 10.50
CA THR A 68 6.97 7.13 10.86
C THR A 68 5.91 7.12 11.97
N ARG A 69 6.03 8.00 12.98
CA ARG A 69 5.04 8.13 14.07
C ARG A 69 3.63 8.49 13.58
N ASP A 70 3.55 9.17 12.44
CA ASP A 70 2.33 9.72 11.85
C ASP A 70 1.78 8.78 10.75
N HIS A 71 2.51 7.71 10.37
CA HIS A 71 2.12 6.77 9.29
C HIS A 71 0.80 6.05 9.56
N ASN A 72 0.51 5.64 10.80
CA ASN A 72 -0.76 4.98 11.11
C ASN A 72 -1.95 5.93 10.94
N ALA A 73 -1.88 7.13 11.52
CA ALA A 73 -2.92 8.15 11.38
C ALA A 73 -3.14 8.51 9.90
N PHE A 74 -2.04 8.60 9.14
CA PHE A 74 -2.06 8.86 7.71
C PHE A 74 -2.70 7.72 6.92
N ASN A 75 -2.28 6.47 7.11
CA ASN A 75 -2.81 5.30 6.39
C ASN A 75 -4.30 5.05 6.68
N SER A 76 -4.76 5.33 7.91
CA SER A 76 -6.17 5.17 8.30
C SER A 76 -7.09 6.34 7.88
N THR A 77 -6.54 7.45 7.39
CA THR A 77 -7.32 8.63 6.97
C THR A 77 -8.03 8.47 5.61
N PRO A 78 -7.36 8.10 4.50
CA PRO A 78 -7.99 8.02 3.18
C PRO A 78 -8.93 6.82 3.08
N ARG A 79 -9.87 6.88 2.13
CA ARG A 79 -10.72 5.73 1.80
C ARG A 79 -9.91 4.52 1.28
N ALA A 80 -8.78 4.77 0.64
CA ALA A 80 -7.85 3.73 0.21
C ALA A 80 -6.40 4.25 0.14
N VAL A 81 -5.46 3.34 0.25
CA VAL A 81 -4.01 3.57 0.09
C VAL A 81 -3.55 2.78 -1.14
N LEU A 82 -3.00 3.45 -2.16
CA LEU A 82 -2.32 2.83 -3.29
C LEU A 82 -0.84 2.72 -2.96
N ASN A 83 -0.34 1.50 -2.81
CA ASN A 83 1.09 1.24 -2.89
C ASN A 83 1.46 0.87 -4.33
N VAL A 84 2.57 1.42 -4.80
CA VAL A 84 3.21 1.03 -6.06
C VAL A 84 4.58 0.48 -5.70
N SER A 85 4.82 -0.77 -6.10
CA SER A 85 6.09 -1.46 -5.90
C SER A 85 7.20 -0.86 -6.76
N ARG A 86 8.45 -1.32 -6.61
CA ARG A 86 9.51 -1.04 -7.61
C ARG A 86 9.41 -2.04 -8.76
N GLU A 87 9.84 -1.67 -9.97
CA GLU A 87 9.71 -2.58 -11.13
C GLU A 87 10.58 -3.82 -10.93
N SER A 88 11.76 -3.65 -10.33
CA SER A 88 12.60 -4.74 -9.89
C SER A 88 11.90 -5.63 -8.85
N MET A 89 11.21 -5.06 -7.85
CA MET A 89 10.50 -5.83 -6.82
C MET A 89 9.31 -6.60 -7.41
N ALA A 90 8.50 -5.96 -8.26
CA ALA A 90 7.40 -6.61 -8.96
C ALA A 90 7.89 -7.73 -9.90
N ARG A 91 9.07 -7.55 -10.52
CA ARG A 91 9.70 -8.54 -11.42
C ARG A 91 10.33 -9.72 -10.68
N TYR A 92 10.90 -9.52 -9.50
CA TYR A 92 11.49 -10.61 -8.71
C TYR A 92 10.44 -11.37 -7.87
N GLY A 93 9.25 -10.78 -7.67
CA GLY A 93 8.17 -11.37 -6.88
C GLY A 93 8.53 -11.54 -5.41
N PHE A 94 7.60 -12.09 -4.63
CA PHE A 94 7.80 -12.62 -3.26
C PHE A 94 8.41 -11.65 -2.21
N SER A 95 8.60 -10.39 -2.58
CA SER A 95 9.34 -9.36 -1.82
C SER A 95 8.45 -8.12 -1.61
N PRO A 96 7.34 -8.24 -0.86
CA PRO A 96 6.43 -7.13 -0.62
C PRO A 96 7.18 -5.94 -0.02
N ALA A 97 6.84 -4.75 -0.51
CA ALA A 97 7.31 -3.51 0.08
C ALA A 97 6.76 -3.37 1.51
N THR A 98 7.56 -2.85 2.46
CA THR A 98 7.16 -2.70 3.88
C THR A 98 5.81 -2.01 4.05
N ARG A 99 5.47 -1.10 3.12
CA ARG A 99 4.21 -0.33 3.09
C ARG A 99 2.95 -1.18 2.92
N VAL A 100 3.06 -2.36 2.31
CA VAL A 100 1.98 -3.34 2.26
C VAL A 100 1.54 -3.68 3.69
N PHE A 101 2.50 -3.94 4.58
CA PHE A 101 2.25 -4.25 5.98
C PHE A 101 1.97 -2.99 6.82
N GLU A 102 2.57 -1.83 6.52
CA GLU A 102 2.25 -0.56 7.22
C GLU A 102 0.79 -0.12 6.94
N ALA A 103 0.29 -0.30 5.71
CA ALA A 103 -1.09 0.02 5.36
C ALA A 103 -2.08 -1.01 5.92
N ALA A 104 -1.82 -2.30 5.73
CA ALA A 104 -2.66 -3.37 6.28
C ALA A 104 -2.69 -3.36 7.82
N GLY A 105 -1.55 -3.11 8.47
CA GLY A 105 -1.42 -2.98 9.92
C GLY A 105 -2.09 -1.73 10.51
N ALA A 106 -2.34 -0.70 9.69
CA ALA A 106 -3.18 0.43 10.04
C ALA A 106 -4.68 0.19 9.77
N GLY A 107 -5.07 -1.00 9.29
CA GLY A 107 -6.45 -1.32 8.89
C GLY A 107 -6.93 -0.59 7.65
N ALA A 108 -6.01 -0.11 6.79
CA ALA A 108 -6.34 0.63 5.58
C ALA A 108 -6.78 -0.30 4.43
N CYS A 109 -7.67 0.18 3.56
CA CYS A 109 -7.97 -0.49 2.31
C CYS A 109 -6.79 -0.32 1.34
N LEU A 110 -5.92 -1.33 1.25
CA LEU A 110 -4.77 -1.33 0.35
C LEU A 110 -5.21 -1.64 -1.09
N ILE A 111 -4.73 -0.82 -2.03
CA ILE A 111 -4.63 -1.12 -3.46
C ILE A 111 -3.13 -1.30 -3.75
N THR A 112 -2.75 -2.34 -4.50
CA THR A 112 -1.36 -2.59 -4.94
C THR A 112 -1.30 -2.79 -6.45
N ASP A 113 -0.13 -2.55 -7.04
CA ASP A 113 0.19 -3.09 -8.36
C ASP A 113 0.25 -4.63 -8.34
N ALA A 114 -0.02 -5.27 -9.47
CA ALA A 114 0.02 -6.73 -9.60
C ALA A 114 1.48 -7.26 -9.64
N TRP A 115 1.80 -8.19 -8.74
CA TRP A 115 3.11 -8.87 -8.67
C TRP A 115 2.96 -10.31 -8.14
N GLU A 116 3.91 -11.17 -8.49
CA GLU A 116 3.85 -12.61 -8.20
C GLU A 116 4.06 -12.92 -6.71
N GLY A 117 3.12 -13.67 -6.10
CA GLY A 117 3.18 -14.06 -4.70
C GLY A 117 2.43 -13.13 -3.73
N ILE A 118 1.67 -12.12 -4.20
CA ILE A 118 0.84 -11.26 -3.32
C ILE A 118 -0.14 -12.08 -2.47
N GLU A 119 -0.71 -13.13 -3.07
CA GLU A 119 -1.63 -14.10 -2.46
C GLU A 119 -1.01 -14.92 -1.31
N LEU A 120 0.32 -14.96 -1.21
CA LEU A 120 1.00 -15.57 -0.05
C LEU A 120 0.96 -14.66 1.19
N PHE A 121 0.65 -13.37 1.00
CA PHE A 121 0.58 -12.37 2.06
C PHE A 121 -0.87 -11.93 2.34
N LEU A 122 -1.61 -11.52 1.32
CA LEU A 122 -2.98 -11.01 1.42
C LEU A 122 -3.86 -11.57 0.31
N GLU A 123 -5.06 -12.04 0.64
CA GLU A 123 -6.02 -12.58 -0.33
C GLU A 123 -6.58 -11.48 -1.27
N PRO A 124 -6.32 -11.53 -2.59
CA PRO A 124 -6.81 -10.52 -3.52
C PRO A 124 -8.34 -10.45 -3.57
N GLY A 125 -8.88 -9.23 -3.63
CA GLY A 125 -10.32 -8.93 -3.60
C GLY A 125 -10.95 -8.95 -2.20
N ARG A 126 -10.32 -9.60 -1.21
CA ARG A 126 -10.83 -9.72 0.17
C ARG A 126 -10.01 -8.95 1.19
N GLU A 127 -8.69 -9.01 1.10
CA GLU A 127 -7.73 -8.40 2.04
C GLU A 127 -6.88 -7.32 1.35
N VAL A 128 -6.75 -7.39 0.03
CA VAL A 128 -6.07 -6.38 -0.80
C VAL A 128 -6.78 -6.22 -2.13
N LEU A 129 -6.82 -5.01 -2.68
CA LEU A 129 -7.22 -4.77 -4.06
C LEU A 129 -5.98 -4.75 -4.96
N VAL A 130 -6.03 -5.42 -6.10
CA VAL A 130 -4.91 -5.48 -7.06
C VAL A 130 -5.32 -4.78 -8.35
N ALA A 131 -4.42 -3.96 -8.90
CA ALA A 131 -4.62 -3.26 -10.16
C ALA A 131 -3.40 -3.44 -11.09
N ASN A 132 -3.65 -3.89 -12.31
CA ASN A 132 -2.67 -3.97 -13.39
C ASN A 132 -2.41 -2.59 -14.02
N ASP A 133 -3.45 -1.76 -14.10
CA ASP A 133 -3.33 -0.42 -14.69
C ASP A 133 -4.01 0.74 -13.92
N GLY A 134 -3.75 1.98 -14.35
CA GLY A 134 -4.27 3.19 -13.69
C GLY A 134 -5.76 3.45 -13.98
N ALA A 135 -6.32 2.85 -15.03
CA ALA A 135 -7.75 2.81 -15.27
C ALA A 135 -8.43 1.78 -14.37
N GLU A 136 -7.78 0.64 -14.08
CA GLU A 136 -8.24 -0.31 -13.05
C GLU A 136 -8.26 0.34 -11.66
N VAL A 137 -7.22 1.10 -11.26
CA VAL A 137 -7.25 1.89 -10.01
C VAL A 137 -8.46 2.84 -9.98
N ALA A 138 -8.70 3.57 -11.08
CA ALA A 138 -9.85 4.47 -11.17
C ALA A 138 -11.20 3.73 -11.12
N HIS A 139 -11.29 2.55 -11.74
CA HIS A 139 -12.49 1.70 -11.72
C HIS A 139 -12.77 1.16 -10.31
N LEU A 140 -11.75 0.63 -9.64
CA LEU A 140 -11.82 0.19 -8.24
C LEU A 140 -12.31 1.34 -7.34
N LEU A 141 -11.73 2.53 -7.46
CA LEU A 141 -12.12 3.71 -6.67
C LEU A 141 -13.52 4.23 -6.97
N ALA A 142 -14.06 4.00 -8.16
CA ALA A 142 -15.43 4.36 -8.52
C ALA A 142 -16.44 3.41 -7.85
N GLY A 143 -16.12 2.12 -7.73
CA GLY A 143 -16.95 1.13 -7.03
C GLY A 143 -16.74 1.06 -5.51
N LEU A 144 -15.63 1.58 -4.98
CA LEU A 144 -15.25 1.40 -3.58
C LEU A 144 -16.07 2.29 -2.62
N THR A 145 -17.04 1.71 -1.91
CA THR A 145 -17.73 2.37 -0.81
C THR A 145 -16.85 2.44 0.45
N ARG A 146 -17.17 3.35 1.39
CA ARG A 146 -16.46 3.44 2.68
C ARG A 146 -16.58 2.14 3.50
N ASP A 147 -17.76 1.50 3.49
CA ASP A 147 -17.96 0.22 4.16
C ASP A 147 -17.15 -0.91 3.53
N ARG A 148 -17.08 -0.96 2.18
CA ARG A 148 -16.27 -1.99 1.51
C ARG A 148 -14.78 -1.79 1.78
N ALA A 149 -14.31 -0.53 1.78
CA ALA A 149 -12.95 -0.20 2.17
C ALA A 149 -12.64 -0.66 3.60
N ARG A 150 -13.52 -0.35 4.57
CA ARG A 150 -13.36 -0.80 5.96
C ARG A 150 -13.32 -2.33 6.08
N GLN A 151 -14.21 -3.05 5.40
CA GLN A 151 -14.23 -4.51 5.40
C GLN A 151 -12.91 -5.13 4.90
N ILE A 152 -12.35 -4.58 3.82
CA ILE A 152 -11.08 -5.04 3.24
C ILE A 152 -9.93 -4.74 4.20
N GLY A 153 -9.84 -3.51 4.72
CA GLY A 153 -8.80 -3.10 5.65
C GLY A 153 -8.82 -3.88 6.98
N GLU A 154 -10.00 -4.18 7.51
CA GLU A 154 -10.15 -5.05 8.69
C GLU A 154 -9.77 -6.50 8.41
N ALA A 155 -9.99 -7.01 7.20
CA ALA A 155 -9.53 -8.33 6.80
C ALA A 155 -8.01 -8.37 6.67
N ALA A 156 -7.42 -7.37 6.03
CA ALA A 156 -5.97 -7.18 5.94
C ALA A 156 -5.32 -7.12 7.33
N LEU A 157 -5.90 -6.34 8.25
CA LEU A 157 -5.42 -6.19 9.63
C LEU A 157 -5.41 -7.53 10.38
N ARG A 158 -6.51 -8.30 10.28
CA ARG A 158 -6.59 -9.64 10.91
C ARG A 158 -5.52 -10.58 10.34
N ARG A 159 -5.32 -10.59 9.03
CA ARG A 159 -4.30 -11.40 8.35
C ARG A 159 -2.89 -11.04 8.83
N VAL A 160 -2.51 -9.76 8.82
CA VAL A 160 -1.14 -9.36 9.20
C VAL A 160 -0.83 -9.56 10.68
N LEU A 161 -1.81 -9.40 11.57
CA LEU A 161 -1.65 -9.70 13.00
C LEU A 161 -1.58 -11.22 13.28
N ALA A 162 -2.28 -12.03 12.49
CA ALA A 162 -2.30 -13.48 12.66
C ALA A 162 -1.02 -14.16 12.13
N GLU A 163 -0.37 -13.61 11.11
CA GLU A 163 0.68 -14.33 10.36
C GLU A 163 1.94 -13.52 10.05
N HIS A 164 1.93 -12.19 10.15
CA HIS A 164 2.98 -11.32 9.62
C HIS A 164 3.56 -10.32 10.64
N THR A 165 3.42 -10.59 11.94
CA THR A 165 4.18 -9.87 12.98
C THR A 165 5.66 -10.21 12.93
N TYR A 166 6.51 -9.35 13.50
CA TYR A 166 7.95 -9.61 13.59
C TYR A 166 8.26 -10.92 14.32
N ASP A 167 7.55 -11.23 15.41
CA ASP A 167 7.74 -12.47 16.19
C ASP A 167 7.44 -13.72 15.35
N GLN A 168 6.34 -13.70 14.59
CA GLN A 168 5.95 -14.80 13.69
C GLN A 168 6.96 -15.00 12.56
N ARG A 169 7.47 -13.90 11.98
CA ARG A 169 8.48 -13.92 10.92
C ARG A 169 9.86 -14.32 11.44
N ALA A 170 10.24 -13.94 12.66
CA ALA A 170 11.46 -14.40 13.32
C ALA A 170 11.40 -15.92 13.56
N ALA A 171 10.33 -16.43 14.16
CA ALA A 171 10.15 -17.87 14.36
C ALA A 171 10.08 -18.66 13.02
N GLN A 172 9.58 -18.03 11.95
CA GLN A 172 9.63 -18.61 10.60
C GLN A 172 11.06 -18.68 10.06
N LEU A 173 11.86 -17.62 10.24
CA LEU A 173 13.26 -17.58 9.83
C LEU A 173 14.09 -18.63 10.59
N GLU A 174 13.90 -18.74 11.90
CA GLU A 174 14.58 -19.75 12.73
C GLU A 174 14.23 -21.18 12.32
N ARG A 175 12.98 -21.45 11.92
CA ARG A 175 12.60 -22.74 11.32
C ARG A 175 13.35 -23.03 10.02
N VAL A 176 13.42 -22.05 9.11
CA VAL A 176 14.07 -22.20 7.79
C VAL A 176 15.59 -22.38 7.93
N LEU A 177 16.22 -21.71 8.90
CA LEU A 177 17.65 -21.84 9.18
C LEU A 177 18.00 -23.05 10.06
N GLY A 178 17.01 -23.78 10.58
CA GLY A 178 17.23 -24.90 11.50
C GLY A 178 17.73 -24.50 12.89
N CYS A 179 17.52 -23.23 13.30
CA CYS A 179 18.04 -22.68 14.55
C CYS A 179 17.13 -22.93 15.77
N LEU A 180 15.90 -23.42 15.58
CA LEU A 180 15.05 -23.82 16.70
C LEU A 180 15.59 -25.09 17.36
N SER A 181 16.17 -24.94 18.55
CA SER A 181 16.33 -26.05 19.49
C SER A 181 14.94 -26.56 19.90
N ALA A 182 14.80 -27.89 20.02
CA ALA A 182 13.56 -28.49 20.49
C ALA A 182 13.20 -27.94 21.88
N PRO A 183 11.90 -27.74 22.20
CA PRO A 183 11.50 -27.24 23.51
C PRO A 183 12.06 -28.15 24.60
N ALA A 184 12.78 -27.55 25.55
CA ALA A 184 13.40 -28.28 26.65
C ALA A 184 12.30 -28.89 27.54
N VAL A 185 11.96 -30.15 27.29
CA VAL A 185 11.03 -30.93 28.10
C VAL A 185 11.63 -31.05 29.50
N HIS A 186 11.22 -30.16 30.40
CA HIS A 186 11.49 -30.31 31.82
C HIS A 186 10.69 -31.50 32.33
N ALA A 187 11.33 -32.67 32.32
CA ALA A 187 10.88 -33.81 33.08
C ALA A 187 10.96 -33.43 34.56
N ILE A 188 9.81 -33.09 35.15
CA ILE A 188 9.66 -32.97 36.59
C ILE A 188 9.65 -34.40 37.13
N SER A 189 10.66 -34.73 37.93
CA SER A 189 10.81 -36.00 38.66
C SER A 189 10.06 -35.98 40.00
#